data_AF-A0A139HYM8-F1
#
_entry.id   AF-A0A139HYM8-F1
#
_cell.length_a   1.000
_cell.length_b   1.000
_cell.length_c   1.000
_cell.angle_alpha   90.00
_cell.angle_beta   90.00
_cell.angle_gamma   90.00
#
_symmetry.space_group_name_H-M   'P 1'
#
loop_
_entity.id
_entity.type
_entity.pdbx_description
1 polymer ?
#
loop_
_entity_poly.entity_id
_entity_poly.type
_entity_poly.pdbx_seq_one_letter_code
_entity_poly.pdbx_strand_id
1 'polypeptide(L)'
;MDLSEDPEIAAEAMVEYMYNLDYDVCFSLSKTPTLGAHVEVAIIADKASRAIEAIPELYQIATKKVDRCLNDDYVDNEELTEAAEVAYNAPGPTAEIRGYIAQAACRKPNVFFIRQAEDSPFSKLMEKQPMLSKDVALAAVASAPIPRQQRPCPRCGEGMPMSIPAGSVRRCVQCRFAFGG
;
A
#
# COMPACT_ATOMS: atom_id res chain seq x y z
N MET A 1 24.21 14.00 14.79
CA MET A 1 23.23 12.93 14.56
C MET A 1 23.95 11.62 14.78
N ASP A 2 23.42 10.74 15.62
CA ASP A 2 23.98 9.40 15.83
C ASP A 2 23.18 8.41 14.97
N LEU A 3 23.92 7.67 14.14
CA LEU A 3 23.41 6.65 13.20
C LEU A 3 23.80 5.23 13.61
N SER A 4 24.49 5.07 14.75
CA SER A 4 25.05 3.78 15.15
C SER A 4 24.00 2.70 15.48
N GLU A 5 22.78 3.13 15.79
CA GLU A 5 21.63 2.25 16.04
C GLU A 5 20.77 2.02 14.79
N ASP A 6 21.03 2.75 13.70
CA ASP A 6 20.24 2.65 12.48
C ASP A 6 20.78 1.54 11.55
N PRO A 7 19.94 0.93 10.70
CA PRO A 7 20.37 -0.11 9.78
C PRO A 7 21.49 0.34 8.85
N GLU A 8 22.55 -0.47 8.72
CA GLU A 8 23.72 -0.19 7.89
C GLU A 8 23.32 0.17 6.44
N ILE A 9 22.39 -0.60 5.86
CA ILE A 9 21.89 -0.37 4.50
C ILE A 9 21.28 1.03 4.32
N ALA A 10 20.59 1.54 5.32
CA ALA A 10 19.93 2.83 5.24
C ALA A 10 20.93 3.98 5.47
N ALA A 11 21.96 3.76 6.29
CA ALA A 11 23.08 4.68 6.42
C ALA A 11 23.93 4.75 5.13
N GLU A 12 24.23 3.62 4.50
CA GLU A 12 24.94 3.54 3.22
C GLU A 12 24.17 4.26 2.11
N ALA A 13 22.86 4.00 1.99
CA ALA A 13 21.98 4.67 1.03
C ALA A 13 21.95 6.20 1.25
N MET A 14 21.98 6.66 2.49
CA MET A 14 22.04 8.10 2.78
C MET A 14 23.38 8.70 2.35
N VAL A 15 24.50 8.01 2.58
CA VAL A 15 25.83 8.45 2.11
C VAL A 15 25.86 8.49 0.59
N GLU A 16 25.34 7.46 -0.08
CA GLU A 16 25.27 7.42 -1.55
C GLU A 16 24.45 8.60 -2.10
N TYR A 17 23.29 8.87 -1.50
CA TYR A 17 22.45 10.01 -1.84
C TYR A 17 23.20 11.34 -1.74
N MET A 18 24.03 11.54 -0.73
CA MET A 18 24.81 12.78 -0.58
C MET A 18 25.81 13.01 -1.72
N TYR A 19 26.28 11.96 -2.40
CA TYR A 19 27.20 12.07 -3.53
C TYR A 19 26.48 12.07 -4.88
N ASN A 20 25.41 11.30 -5.03
CA ASN A 20 24.78 11.02 -6.32
C ASN A 20 23.41 11.67 -6.50
N LEU A 21 22.81 12.23 -5.45
CA LEU A 21 21.42 12.71 -5.39
C LEU A 21 20.37 11.61 -5.71
N ASP A 22 20.78 10.35 -5.61
CA ASP A 22 19.96 9.14 -5.65
C ASP A 22 20.66 8.04 -4.84
N TYR A 23 19.97 6.96 -4.51
CA TYR A 23 20.53 5.81 -3.78
C TYR A 23 20.02 4.49 -4.33
N ASP A 24 20.80 3.42 -4.25
CA ASP A 24 20.32 2.08 -4.57
C ASP A 24 20.51 1.14 -3.38
N VAL A 25 19.57 0.23 -3.18
CA VAL A 25 19.63 -0.81 -2.13
C VAL A 25 19.85 -2.20 -2.72
N CYS A 26 19.89 -2.34 -4.05
CA CYS A 26 20.09 -3.60 -4.75
C CYS A 26 21.48 -4.25 -4.54
N PHE A 27 22.46 -3.52 -4.00
CA PHE A 27 23.84 -4.01 -3.86
C PHE A 27 24.24 -4.41 -2.43
N SER A 28 23.33 -4.32 -1.45
CA SER A 28 23.68 -4.69 -0.09
C SER A 28 23.81 -6.22 0.05
N LEU A 29 24.79 -6.67 0.85
CA LEU A 29 24.89 -8.05 1.30
C LEU A 29 23.88 -8.36 2.44
N SER A 30 23.02 -7.40 2.79
CA SER A 30 22.07 -7.55 3.89
C SER A 30 20.91 -8.43 3.46
N LYS A 31 20.32 -9.16 4.42
CA LYS A 31 19.14 -10.00 4.20
C LYS A 31 17.84 -9.19 4.10
N THR A 32 17.91 -7.86 4.20
CA THR A 32 16.73 -7.00 4.22
C THR A 32 16.13 -6.95 2.81
N PRO A 33 14.84 -7.28 2.63
CA PRO A 33 14.19 -7.13 1.35
C PRO A 33 14.23 -5.68 0.85
N THR A 34 14.30 -5.52 -0.47
CA THR A 34 14.43 -4.21 -1.14
C THR A 34 13.35 -3.23 -0.68
N LEU A 35 12.11 -3.71 -0.49
CA LEU A 35 11.01 -2.89 0.01
C LEU A 35 11.25 -2.36 1.44
N GLY A 36 11.66 -3.24 2.36
CA GLY A 36 11.94 -2.88 3.75
C GLY A 36 13.08 -1.85 3.85
N ALA A 37 14.13 -2.05 3.05
CA ALA A 37 15.26 -1.13 2.97
C ALA A 37 14.83 0.30 2.56
N HIS A 38 13.94 0.45 1.58
CA HIS A 38 13.43 1.77 1.21
C HIS A 38 12.63 2.44 2.33
N VAL A 39 11.89 1.68 3.14
CA VAL A 39 11.19 2.21 4.32
C VAL A 39 12.20 2.69 5.37
N GLU A 40 13.25 1.92 5.65
CA GLU A 40 14.32 2.30 6.59
C GLU A 40 15.03 3.58 6.15
N VAL A 41 15.33 3.71 4.85
CA VAL A 41 15.91 4.95 4.30
C VAL A 41 15.00 6.14 4.50
N ALA A 42 13.69 5.99 4.29
CA ALA A 42 12.74 7.08 4.56
C ALA A 42 12.74 7.49 6.04
N ILE A 43 12.82 6.53 6.96
CA ILE A 43 12.86 6.80 8.41
C ILE A 43 14.13 7.57 8.79
N ILE A 44 15.30 7.13 8.32
CA ILE A 44 16.56 7.84 8.60
C ILE A 44 16.54 9.22 7.95
N ALA A 45 16.03 9.34 6.73
CA ALA A 45 15.93 10.63 6.05
C ALA A 45 15.07 11.63 6.85
N ASP A 46 13.94 11.18 7.41
CA ASP A 46 13.14 12.03 8.29
C ASP A 46 13.92 12.42 9.57
N LYS A 47 14.56 11.45 10.24
CA LYS A 47 15.39 11.70 11.43
C LYS A 47 16.49 12.72 11.14
N ALA A 48 17.11 12.64 9.96
CA ALA A 48 18.21 13.49 9.53
C ALA A 48 17.75 14.85 8.96
N SER A 49 16.51 14.99 8.51
CA SER A 49 15.95 16.22 7.93
C SER A 49 16.04 17.42 8.89
N ARG A 50 16.03 17.15 10.21
CA ARG A 50 16.18 18.18 11.25
C ARG A 50 17.61 18.67 11.41
N ALA A 51 18.59 17.90 10.94
CA ALA A 51 20.01 18.17 11.10
C ALA A 51 20.69 18.61 9.79
N ILE A 52 20.15 18.22 8.64
CA ILE A 52 20.79 18.43 7.33
C ILE A 52 19.73 18.89 6.30
N GLU A 53 19.88 20.11 5.80
CA GLU A 53 18.92 20.77 4.90
C GLU A 53 18.73 20.06 3.55
N ALA A 54 19.71 19.28 3.07
CA ALA A 54 19.64 18.57 1.79
C ALA A 54 18.88 17.23 1.84
N ILE A 55 18.48 16.77 3.02
CA ILE A 55 17.88 15.44 3.23
C ILE A 55 16.34 15.36 3.09
N PRO A 56 15.53 16.45 3.16
CA PRO A 56 14.09 16.34 2.92
C PRO A 56 13.73 15.71 1.57
N GLU A 57 14.56 15.89 0.55
CA GLU A 57 14.39 15.28 -0.77
C GLU A 57 14.62 13.76 -0.77
N LEU A 58 15.52 13.25 0.08
CA LEU A 58 15.76 11.81 0.24
C LEU A 58 14.52 11.09 0.76
N TYR A 59 13.80 11.67 1.72
CA TYR A 59 12.55 11.11 2.22
C TYR A 59 11.53 10.92 1.07
N GLN A 60 11.42 11.92 0.19
CA GLN A 60 10.50 11.86 -0.95
C GLN A 60 10.93 10.80 -1.97
N ILE A 61 12.23 10.68 -2.24
CA ILE A 61 12.77 9.67 -3.15
C ILE A 61 12.50 8.28 -2.59
N ALA A 62 12.79 8.06 -1.31
CA ALA A 62 12.55 6.78 -0.64
C ALA A 62 11.07 6.39 -0.65
N THR A 63 10.20 7.33 -0.32
CA THR A 63 8.74 7.14 -0.37
C THR A 63 8.25 6.77 -1.77
N LYS A 64 8.79 7.41 -2.83
CA LYS A 64 8.49 7.05 -4.22
C LYS A 64 9.01 5.66 -4.60
N LYS A 65 10.18 5.25 -4.10
CA LYS A 65 10.71 3.90 -4.35
C LYS A 65 9.87 2.84 -3.64
N VAL A 66 9.40 3.10 -2.42
CA VAL A 66 8.40 2.26 -1.73
C VAL A 66 7.14 2.08 -2.58
N ASP A 67 6.53 3.17 -3.06
CA ASP A 67 5.34 3.08 -3.91
C ASP A 67 5.61 2.27 -5.20
N ARG A 68 6.75 2.50 -5.87
CA ARG A 68 7.14 1.71 -7.05
C ARG A 68 7.26 0.23 -6.75
N CYS A 69 7.96 -0.15 -5.68
CA CYS A 69 8.09 -1.55 -5.26
C CYS A 69 6.71 -2.16 -4.97
N LEU A 70 5.84 -1.47 -4.24
CA LEU A 70 4.51 -1.97 -3.89
C LEU A 70 3.57 -2.14 -5.08
N ASN A 71 3.79 -1.39 -6.16
CA ASN A 71 3.08 -1.54 -7.44
C ASN A 71 3.70 -2.61 -8.34
N ASP A 72 4.85 -3.18 -7.97
CA ASP A 72 5.44 -4.33 -8.66
C ASP A 72 4.68 -5.61 -8.28
N ASP A 73 4.39 -6.46 -9.27
CA ASP A 73 3.67 -7.72 -9.09
C ASP A 73 4.48 -8.71 -8.24
N TYR A 74 5.80 -8.56 -8.16
CA TYR A 74 6.71 -9.50 -7.49
C TYR A 74 6.82 -9.36 -5.96
N VAL A 75 6.36 -8.26 -5.35
CA VAL A 75 6.39 -8.12 -3.88
C VAL A 75 5.55 -9.21 -3.24
N ASP A 76 6.18 -10.04 -2.44
CA ASP A 76 5.56 -11.15 -1.74
C ASP A 76 5.01 -10.75 -0.35
N ASN A 77 4.44 -11.73 0.35
CA ASN A 77 3.82 -11.51 1.66
C ASN A 77 4.85 -11.20 2.75
N GLU A 78 6.02 -11.84 2.71
CA GLU A 78 7.07 -11.65 3.70
C GLU A 78 7.65 -10.24 3.57
N GLU A 79 8.00 -9.81 2.35
CA GLU A 79 8.50 -8.45 2.10
C GLU A 79 7.49 -7.38 2.53
N LEU A 80 6.21 -7.57 2.22
CA LEU A 80 5.16 -6.63 2.62
C LEU A 80 4.97 -6.60 4.14
N THR A 81 5.08 -7.75 4.82
CA THR A 81 4.95 -7.87 6.28
C THR A 81 6.10 -7.17 6.98
N GLU A 82 7.34 -7.40 6.54
CA GLU A 82 8.52 -6.74 7.11
C GLU A 82 8.48 -5.23 6.91
N ALA A 83 8.14 -4.77 5.70
CA ALA A 83 7.99 -3.34 5.42
C ALA A 83 6.90 -2.68 6.27
N ALA A 84 5.78 -3.37 6.48
CA ALA A 84 4.72 -2.91 7.37
C ALA A 84 5.21 -2.85 8.82
N GLU A 85 5.89 -3.89 9.31
CA GLU A 85 6.41 -3.91 10.68
C GLU A 85 7.35 -2.73 10.95
N VAL A 86 8.28 -2.46 10.02
CA VAL A 86 9.18 -1.31 10.09
C VAL A 86 8.41 0.01 10.06
N ALA A 87 7.52 0.21 9.09
CA ALA A 87 6.81 1.48 8.90
C ALA A 87 5.90 1.86 10.08
N TYR A 88 5.28 0.88 10.73
CA TYR A 88 4.33 1.09 11.83
C TYR A 88 5.00 1.14 13.21
N ASN A 89 6.20 0.58 13.38
CA ASN A 89 6.98 0.71 14.60
C ASN A 89 7.86 1.97 14.63
N ALA A 90 8.10 2.59 13.47
CA ALA A 90 8.99 3.73 13.37
C ALA A 90 8.43 5.01 14.02
N PRO A 91 9.27 5.76 14.78
CA PRO A 91 8.93 7.10 15.23
C PRO A 91 9.14 8.09 14.07
N GLY A 92 8.07 8.57 13.45
CA GLY A 92 8.19 9.56 12.37
C GLY A 92 6.96 9.68 11.49
N PRO A 93 7.01 10.53 10.45
CA PRO A 93 5.93 10.75 9.50
C PRO A 93 5.89 9.64 8.44
N THR A 94 5.72 8.38 8.84
CA THR A 94 5.55 7.25 7.90
C THR A 94 4.13 7.14 7.35
N ALA A 95 3.28 8.16 7.54
CA ALA A 95 1.85 8.10 7.20
C ALA A 95 1.59 7.80 5.71
N GLU A 96 2.40 8.40 4.82
CA GLU A 96 2.28 8.18 3.38
C GLU A 96 2.67 6.75 2.99
N ILE A 97 3.82 6.27 3.49
CA ILE A 97 4.31 4.89 3.31
C ILE A 97 3.28 3.87 3.83
N ARG A 98 2.74 4.09 5.03
CA ARG A 98 1.68 3.25 5.61
C ARG A 98 0.44 3.21 4.72
N GLY A 99 0.06 4.33 4.12
CA GLY A 99 -1.00 4.41 3.13
C GLY A 99 -0.73 3.54 1.90
N TYR A 100 0.49 3.57 1.34
CA TYR A 100 0.85 2.71 0.22
C TYR A 100 0.83 1.22 0.60
N ILE A 101 1.36 0.85 1.76
CA ILE A 101 1.35 -0.52 2.28
C ILE A 101 -0.09 -1.04 2.44
N ALA A 102 -0.97 -0.24 3.06
CA ALA A 102 -2.37 -0.60 3.24
C ALA A 102 -3.10 -0.80 1.90
N GLN A 103 -2.86 0.07 0.92
CA GLN A 103 -3.40 -0.07 -0.43
C GLN A 103 -2.84 -1.30 -1.17
N ALA A 104 -1.56 -1.61 -1.00
CA ALA A 104 -0.95 -2.79 -1.59
C ALA A 104 -1.54 -4.08 -1.01
N ALA A 105 -1.76 -4.14 0.30
CA ALA A 105 -2.40 -5.27 0.97
C ALA A 105 -3.80 -5.55 0.41
N CYS A 106 -4.59 -4.51 0.10
CA CYS A 106 -5.92 -4.69 -0.50
C CYS A 106 -5.89 -5.16 -1.96
N ARG A 107 -4.82 -4.84 -2.71
CA ARG A 107 -4.70 -5.15 -4.14
C ARG A 107 -4.12 -6.54 -4.39
N LYS A 108 -3.24 -7.02 -3.51
CA LYS A 108 -2.53 -8.28 -3.70
C LYS A 108 -3.33 -9.45 -3.09
N PRO A 109 -3.94 -10.33 -3.91
CA PRO A 109 -4.76 -11.42 -3.39
C PRO A 109 -3.95 -12.41 -2.54
N ASN A 110 -2.65 -12.55 -2.77
CA ASN A 110 -1.81 -13.53 -2.06
C ASN A 110 -1.44 -13.12 -0.62
N VAL A 111 -1.71 -11.88 -0.21
CA VAL A 111 -1.37 -11.38 1.15
C VAL A 111 -2.22 -12.07 2.23
N PHE A 112 -3.43 -12.51 1.88
CA PHE A 112 -4.35 -13.18 2.80
C PHE A 112 -4.59 -14.66 2.44
N PHE A 113 -4.04 -15.15 1.32
CA PHE A 113 -4.25 -16.51 0.84
C PHE A 113 -3.00 -17.38 1.03
N ILE A 114 -2.63 -17.59 2.29
CA ILE A 114 -2.11 -18.91 2.70
C ILE A 114 -3.37 -19.79 2.90
N ARG A 115 -3.26 -21.12 2.86
CA ARG A 115 -4.40 -22.08 2.91
C ARG A 115 -5.48 -21.76 3.96
N GLN A 116 -5.17 -20.97 4.99
CA GLN A 116 -6.09 -20.22 5.83
C GLN A 116 -5.56 -18.78 6.04
N ALA A 117 -6.43 -17.77 5.99
CA ALA A 117 -6.03 -16.36 6.13
C ALA A 117 -5.42 -16.03 7.51
N GLU A 118 -5.75 -16.84 8.52
CA GLU A 118 -5.28 -16.76 9.90
C GLU A 118 -3.78 -17.11 10.05
N ASP A 119 -3.23 -17.84 9.08
CA ASP A 119 -1.82 -18.25 9.11
C ASP A 119 -0.87 -17.23 8.47
N SER A 120 -1.40 -16.24 7.74
CA SER A 120 -0.61 -15.22 7.06
C SER A 120 0.23 -14.41 8.07
N PRO A 121 1.55 -14.25 7.83
CA PRO A 121 2.40 -13.34 8.62
C PRO A 121 1.80 -11.94 8.71
N PHE A 122 1.24 -11.44 7.62
CA PHE A 122 0.58 -10.14 7.56
C PHE A 122 -0.66 -10.05 8.45
N SER A 123 -1.49 -11.10 8.49
CA SER A 123 -2.66 -11.16 9.40
C SER A 123 -2.23 -11.14 10.87
N LYS A 124 -1.19 -11.89 11.22
CA LYS A 124 -0.63 -11.90 12.59
C LYS A 124 -0.05 -10.53 12.96
N LEU A 125 0.54 -9.81 12.01
CA LEU A 125 0.99 -8.44 12.23
C LEU A 125 -0.19 -7.49 12.43
N MET A 126 -1.25 -7.60 11.63
CA MET A 126 -2.48 -6.82 11.77
C MET A 126 -3.11 -6.97 13.17
N GLU A 127 -3.11 -8.17 13.73
CA GLU A 127 -3.57 -8.43 15.11
C GLU A 127 -2.71 -7.72 16.15
N LYS A 128 -1.38 -7.74 15.97
CA LYS A 128 -0.43 -7.07 16.89
C LYS A 128 -0.43 -5.56 16.76
N GLN A 129 -0.78 -5.02 15.58
CA GLN A 129 -0.74 -3.60 15.26
C GLN A 129 -2.12 -3.07 14.85
N PRO A 130 -2.93 -2.55 15.80
CA PRO A 130 -4.28 -2.06 15.51
C PRO A 130 -4.34 -0.92 14.48
N MET A 131 -3.29 -0.10 14.39
CA MET A 131 -3.20 0.98 13.40
C MET A 131 -3.10 0.42 11.98
N LEU A 132 -2.31 -0.64 11.77
CA LEU A 132 -2.24 -1.33 10.48
C LEU A 132 -3.61 -1.89 10.09
N SER A 133 -4.27 -2.57 11.02
CA SER A 133 -5.64 -3.07 10.82
C SER A 133 -6.63 -1.98 10.39
N LYS A 134 -6.57 -0.82 11.05
CA LYS A 134 -7.41 0.34 10.73
C LYS A 134 -7.12 0.86 9.32
N ASP A 135 -5.86 1.07 8.98
CA ASP A 135 -5.48 1.64 7.67
C ASP A 135 -5.84 0.71 6.52
N VAL A 136 -5.62 -0.61 6.69
CA VAL A 136 -6.05 -1.63 5.72
C VAL A 136 -7.58 -1.63 5.56
N ALA A 137 -8.33 -1.54 6.66
CA ALA A 137 -9.79 -1.45 6.58
C ALA A 137 -10.25 -0.18 5.83
N LEU A 138 -9.63 0.97 6.09
CA LEU A 138 -9.90 2.22 5.37
C LEU A 138 -9.56 2.11 3.88
N ALA A 139 -8.42 1.52 3.55
CA ALA A 139 -8.01 1.28 2.16
C ALA A 139 -8.97 0.33 1.43
N ALA A 140 -9.45 -0.71 2.10
CA ALA A 140 -10.42 -1.66 1.55
C ALA A 140 -11.76 -0.97 1.24
N VAL A 141 -12.24 -0.10 2.14
CA VAL A 141 -13.46 0.69 1.92
C VAL A 141 -13.29 1.67 0.76
N ALA A 142 -12.14 2.34 0.65
CA ALA A 142 -11.84 3.25 -0.45
C ALA A 142 -11.73 2.52 -1.81
N SER A 143 -11.27 1.27 -1.79
CA SER A 143 -11.11 0.43 -2.98
C SER A 143 -12.39 -0.34 -3.36
N ALA A 144 -13.40 -0.34 -2.48
CA ALA A 144 -14.65 -1.03 -2.74
C ALA A 144 -15.34 -0.39 -3.96
N PRO A 145 -15.81 -1.19 -4.93
CA PRO A 145 -16.55 -0.64 -6.05
C PRO A 145 -17.78 0.09 -5.51
N ILE A 146 -17.89 1.39 -5.81
CA ILE A 146 -19.07 2.19 -5.46
C ILE A 146 -20.28 1.36 -5.94
N PRO A 147 -21.20 0.96 -5.03
CA PRO A 147 -22.38 0.24 -5.45
C PRO A 147 -23.06 1.13 -6.48
N ARG A 148 -23.02 0.70 -7.75
CA ARG A 148 -23.63 1.46 -8.85
C ARG A 148 -25.04 1.74 -8.38
N GLN A 149 -25.38 3.02 -8.19
CA GLN A 149 -26.73 3.42 -7.83
C GLN A 149 -27.64 2.76 -8.85
N GLN A 150 -28.32 1.71 -8.42
CA GLN A 150 -29.22 0.98 -9.28
C GLN A 150 -30.33 1.97 -9.57
N ARG A 151 -30.50 2.37 -10.83
CA ARG A 151 -31.65 3.21 -11.16
C ARG A 151 -32.89 2.39 -10.83
N PRO A 152 -33.81 2.91 -10.00
CA PRO A 152 -35.03 2.18 -9.69
C PRO A 152 -35.83 2.00 -10.97
N CYS A 153 -36.41 0.82 -11.15
CA CYS A 153 -37.34 0.56 -12.23
C CYS A 153 -38.51 1.54 -12.11
N PRO A 154 -38.82 2.37 -13.12
CA PRO A 154 -39.89 3.36 -13.00
C PRO A 154 -41.28 2.71 -12.95
N ARG A 155 -41.39 1.39 -13.14
CA ARG A 155 -42.64 0.65 -12.95
C ARG A 155 -42.79 0.01 -11.58
N CYS A 156 -41.72 -0.48 -10.96
CA CYS A 156 -41.82 -1.25 -9.70
C CYS A 156 -40.83 -0.83 -8.61
N GLY A 157 -40.02 0.21 -8.82
CA GLY A 157 -39.05 0.73 -7.85
C GLY A 157 -37.78 -0.11 -7.68
N GLU A 158 -37.78 -1.38 -8.10
CA GLU A 158 -36.65 -2.29 -7.95
C GLU A 158 -35.39 -1.85 -8.70
N GLY A 159 -34.24 -1.99 -8.08
CA GLY A 159 -32.98 -1.52 -8.63
C GLY A 159 -32.54 -2.31 -9.88
N MET A 160 -32.22 -1.60 -10.96
CA MET A 160 -31.71 -2.19 -12.20
C MET A 160 -30.17 -2.09 -12.27
N PRO A 161 -29.44 -3.18 -12.61
CA PRO A 161 -28.01 -3.10 -12.87
C PRO A 161 -27.74 -2.18 -14.07
N MET A 162 -26.66 -1.38 -14.09
CA MET A 162 -26.44 -0.35 -15.13
C MET A 162 -25.51 -0.73 -16.30
N SER A 163 -24.74 -1.83 -16.28
CA SER A 163 -23.89 -2.20 -17.44
C SER A 163 -24.69 -2.84 -18.57
N ILE A 164 -24.84 -2.16 -19.72
CA ILE A 164 -25.21 -2.81 -21.00
C ILE A 164 -24.21 -2.38 -22.08
N PRO A 165 -23.77 -3.28 -22.97
CA PRO A 165 -23.32 -2.91 -24.32
C PRO A 165 -24.44 -2.23 -25.14
N ALA A 166 -24.07 -1.29 -26.01
CA ALA A 166 -25.02 -0.57 -26.85
C ALA A 166 -25.88 -1.54 -27.70
N GLY A 167 -27.21 -1.32 -27.73
CA GLY A 167 -28.15 -2.08 -28.56
C GLY A 167 -28.95 -3.21 -27.88
N SER A 168 -28.92 -3.32 -26.55
CA SER A 168 -29.71 -4.36 -25.84
C SER A 168 -30.94 -3.79 -25.13
N VAL A 169 -32.10 -4.44 -25.27
CA VAL A 169 -33.34 -4.12 -24.54
C VAL A 169 -33.32 -4.81 -23.17
N ARG A 170 -33.27 -4.05 -22.08
CA ARG A 170 -33.43 -4.63 -20.72
C ARG A 170 -34.89 -4.90 -20.44
N ARG A 171 -35.18 -6.02 -19.77
CA ARG A 171 -36.43 -6.21 -19.04
C ARG A 171 -36.13 -6.21 -17.55
N CYS A 172 -36.90 -5.45 -16.77
CA CYS A 172 -36.87 -5.58 -15.31
C CYS A 172 -37.15 -7.04 -14.93
N VAL A 173 -36.33 -7.64 -14.07
CA VAL A 173 -36.49 -9.06 -13.68
C VAL A 173 -37.85 -9.29 -13.03
N GLN A 174 -38.33 -8.31 -12.25
CA GLN A 174 -39.58 -8.41 -11.50
C GLN A 174 -40.82 -8.12 -12.34
N CYS A 175 -40.86 -7.01 -13.06
CA CYS A 175 -42.07 -6.59 -13.79
C CYS A 175 -41.98 -6.77 -15.31
N ARG A 176 -40.88 -7.34 -15.82
CA ARG A 176 -40.55 -7.56 -17.24
C ARG A 176 -40.63 -6.30 -18.11
N PHE A 177 -40.69 -5.11 -17.49
CA PHE A 177 -40.80 -3.86 -18.22
C PHE A 177 -39.56 -3.62 -19.07
N ALA A 178 -39.77 -3.36 -20.36
CA ALA A 178 -38.71 -3.17 -21.34
C ALA A 178 -38.29 -1.69 -21.40
N PHE A 179 -37.01 -1.38 -21.19
CA PHE A 179 -36.45 -0.05 -21.45
C PHE A 179 -35.45 -0.12 -22.61
N GLY A 180 -35.67 0.70 -23.63
CA GLY A 180 -34.69 0.99 -24.68
C GLY A 180 -33.82 2.16 -24.26
N GLY A 181 -32.51 2.01 -24.43
CA GLY A 181 -31.56 3.12 -24.40
C GLY A 181 -31.42 3.73 -25.79
#